data_AF-A0A349TBP5-F1
#
_entry.id   AF-A0A349TBP5-F1
#
_cell.length_a   1.000
_cell.length_b   1.000
_cell.length_c   1.000
_cell.angle_alpha   90.00
_cell.angle_beta   90.00
_cell.angle_gamma   90.00
#
_symmetry.space_group_name_H-M   'P 1'
#
loop_
_entity.id
_entity.type
_entity.pdbx_description
1 polymer ?
#
loop_
_entity_poly.entity_id
_entity_poly.type
_entity_poly.pdbx_seq_one_letter_code
_entity_poly.pdbx_strand_id
1 'polypeptide(L)'
;MTQPGELSRGWTVLFWTAALFNLLIGLAAMISPEASIDARTVGLLVFSFGVVYIQVARDPLRFGPVLWAGALGKLGVVGLLGPGAFGEGGSVLVAGGLLGDALFALGFLAFLFKTSEE
;
A
#
# COMPACT_ATOMS: atom_id res chain seq x y z
N MET A 1 -6.84 27.05 -2.51
CA MET A 1 -5.76 27.36 -3.46
C MET A 1 -4.47 26.88 -2.81
N THR A 2 -3.87 25.78 -3.30
CA THR A 2 -2.53 25.35 -2.88
C THR A 2 -1.50 26.23 -3.57
N GLN A 3 -0.52 26.74 -2.83
CA GLN A 3 0.62 27.48 -3.39
C GLN A 3 1.38 26.61 -4.41
N PRO A 4 2.02 27.19 -5.45
CA PRO A 4 2.92 26.44 -6.31
C PRO A 4 4.03 25.80 -5.44
N GLY A 5 4.06 24.47 -5.37
CA GLY A 5 5.00 23.71 -4.52
C GLY A 5 4.40 23.11 -3.23
N GLU A 6 3.15 23.42 -2.87
CA GLU A 6 2.47 22.75 -1.75
C GLU A 6 1.64 21.55 -2.23
N LEU A 7 2.10 20.35 -1.90
CA LEU A 7 1.31 19.14 -2.08
C LEU A 7 0.00 19.24 -1.31
N SER A 8 -1.10 18.86 -1.97
CA SER A 8 -2.41 18.86 -1.30
C SER A 8 -2.37 17.95 -0.08
N ARG A 9 -3.04 18.38 1.00
CA ARG A 9 -3.17 17.57 2.23
C ARG A 9 -3.72 16.17 1.97
N GLY A 10 -4.48 15.99 0.88
CA GLY A 10 -5.02 14.69 0.47
C GLY A 10 -3.95 13.64 0.19
N TRP A 11 -2.83 14.02 -0.45
CA TRP A 11 -1.74 13.08 -0.72
C TRP A 11 -1.06 12.61 0.56
N THR A 12 -0.76 13.54 1.46
CA THR A 12 -0.19 13.22 2.78
C THR A 12 -1.12 12.27 3.56
N VAL A 13 -2.42 12.52 3.57
CA VAL A 13 -3.41 11.63 4.23
C VAL A 13 -3.44 10.24 3.60
N LEU A 14 -3.41 10.16 2.25
CA LEU A 14 -3.34 8.90 1.53
C LEU A 14 -2.13 8.07 1.98
N PHE A 15 -0.93 8.68 2.00
CA PHE A 15 0.30 7.97 2.37
C PHE A 15 0.33 7.55 3.84
N TRP A 16 -0.18 8.39 4.75
CA TRP A 16 -0.33 7.99 6.16
C TRP A 16 -1.30 6.83 6.33
N THR A 17 -2.40 6.83 5.56
CA THR A 17 -3.39 5.75 5.62
C THR A 17 -2.81 4.47 5.03
N ALA A 18 -2.08 4.55 3.93
CA ALA A 18 -1.37 3.41 3.34
C ALA A 18 -0.31 2.84 4.30
N ALA A 19 0.43 3.73 4.98
CA ALA A 19 1.40 3.35 6.00
C ALA A 19 0.74 2.59 7.14
N LEU A 20 -0.30 3.16 7.74
CA LEU A 20 -1.01 2.56 8.86
C LEU A 20 -1.63 1.22 8.47
N PHE A 21 -2.28 1.14 7.31
CA PHE A 21 -2.87 -0.09 6.79
C PHE A 21 -1.82 -1.19 6.68
N ASN A 22 -0.69 -0.92 6.02
CA ASN A 22 0.39 -1.89 5.84
C ASN A 22 1.03 -2.32 7.18
N LEU A 23 1.21 -1.40 8.12
CA LEU A 23 1.72 -1.73 9.46
C LEU A 23 0.76 -2.68 10.20
N LEU A 24 -0.53 -2.39 10.19
CA LEU A 24 -1.52 -3.20 10.89
C LEU A 24 -1.69 -4.59 10.27
N ILE A 25 -1.83 -4.67 8.94
CA ILE A 25 -1.99 -5.95 8.23
C ILE A 25 -0.71 -6.77 8.32
N GLY A 26 0.45 -6.15 8.10
CA GLY A 26 1.74 -6.83 8.21
C GLY A 26 1.99 -7.36 9.62
N LEU A 27 1.70 -6.55 10.66
CA LEU A 27 1.82 -6.98 12.05
C LEU A 27 0.87 -8.14 12.37
N ALA A 28 -0.40 -8.06 11.97
CA ALA A 28 -1.38 -9.11 12.19
C ALA A 28 -0.94 -10.45 11.57
N ALA A 29 -0.43 -10.41 10.33
CA ALA A 29 0.10 -11.60 9.65
C ALA A 29 1.35 -12.18 10.35
N MET A 30 2.21 -11.32 10.92
CA MET A 30 3.39 -11.78 11.65
C MET A 30 3.07 -12.47 12.98
N ILE A 31 2.02 -12.04 13.69
CA ILE A 31 1.70 -12.52 15.05
C ILE A 31 0.60 -13.57 15.09
N SER A 32 -0.16 -13.76 14.00
CA SER A 32 -1.22 -14.78 13.94
C SER A 32 -0.65 -16.17 14.24
N PRO A 33 -1.20 -16.89 15.23
CA PRO A 33 -0.73 -18.24 15.59
C PRO A 33 -0.78 -19.22 14.42
N GLU A 34 -1.77 -19.08 13.54
CA GLU A 34 -2.06 -19.96 12.42
C GLU A 34 -1.22 -19.65 11.17
N ALA A 35 -0.48 -18.53 11.17
CA ALA A 35 0.29 -18.09 10.01
C ALA A 35 1.54 -18.97 9.80
N SER A 36 1.67 -19.49 8.57
CA SER A 36 2.88 -20.16 8.09
C SER A 36 4.10 -19.22 8.10
N ILE A 37 5.31 -19.79 8.04
CA ILE A 37 6.56 -19.00 7.96
C ILE A 37 6.53 -18.07 6.74
N ASP A 38 6.04 -18.55 5.60
CA ASP A 38 5.91 -17.76 4.37
C ASP A 38 4.94 -16.59 4.59
N ALA A 39 3.77 -16.84 5.20
CA ALA A 39 2.79 -15.79 5.50
C ALA A 39 3.35 -14.73 6.45
N ARG A 40 4.12 -15.13 7.47
CA ARG A 40 4.81 -14.21 8.38
C ARG A 40 5.88 -13.39 7.66
N THR A 41 6.62 -14.01 6.74
CA THR A 41 7.64 -13.33 5.94
C THR A 41 7.00 -12.29 5.02
N VAL A 42 5.89 -12.64 4.36
CA VAL A 42 5.08 -11.68 3.59
C VAL A 42 4.58 -10.56 4.50
N GLY A 43 4.07 -10.89 5.70
CA GLY A 43 3.66 -9.92 6.70
C GLY A 43 4.75 -8.93 7.09
N LEU A 44 5.98 -9.40 7.30
CA LEU A 44 7.15 -8.56 7.59
C LEU A 44 7.47 -7.62 6.42
N LEU A 45 7.39 -8.10 5.19
CA LEU A 45 7.60 -7.25 4.01
C LEU A 45 6.51 -6.18 3.89
N VAL A 46 5.23 -6.56 4.05
CA VAL A 46 4.10 -5.63 4.05
C VAL A 46 4.27 -4.56 5.14
N PHE A 47 4.65 -4.97 6.35
CA PHE A 47 4.96 -4.07 7.46
C PHE A 47 6.10 -3.10 7.10
N SER A 48 7.17 -3.61 6.49
CA SER A 48 8.32 -2.81 6.06
C SER A 48 7.94 -1.74 5.03
N PHE A 49 7.06 -2.08 4.08
CA PHE A 49 6.48 -1.09 3.18
C PHE A 49 5.66 -0.02 3.92
N GLY A 50 5.00 -0.37 5.03
CA GLY A 50 4.35 0.60 5.91
C GLY A 50 5.33 1.66 6.43
N VAL A 51 6.53 1.24 6.84
CA VAL A 51 7.62 2.15 7.25
C VAL A 51 8.08 3.03 6.09
N VAL A 52 8.22 2.46 4.88
CA VAL A 52 8.56 3.24 3.68
C VAL A 52 7.51 4.33 3.41
N TYR A 53 6.22 4.00 3.52
CA TYR A 53 5.15 4.96 3.30
C TYR A 53 5.08 6.05 4.37
N ILE A 54 5.55 5.82 5.60
CA ILE A 54 5.75 6.90 6.59
C ILE A 54 6.75 7.93 6.04
N GLN A 55 7.85 7.47 5.44
CA GLN A 55 8.87 8.37 4.89
C GLN A 55 8.30 9.17 3.72
N VAL A 56 7.53 8.52 2.84
CA VAL A 56 6.80 9.20 1.76
C VAL A 56 5.80 10.20 2.32
N ALA A 57 5.03 9.86 3.35
CA ALA A 57 4.05 10.76 3.93
C ALA A 57 4.67 12.04 4.53
N ARG A 58 5.91 11.95 5.03
CA ARG A 58 6.66 13.07 5.62
C ARG A 58 7.21 14.03 4.58
N ASP A 59 7.71 13.50 3.47
CA ASP A 59 8.27 14.30 2.37
C ASP A 59 7.98 13.61 1.02
N PRO A 60 6.77 13.81 0.49
CA PRO A 60 6.34 13.03 -0.68
C PRO A 60 7.04 13.45 -1.97
N LEU A 61 7.52 14.70 -2.07
CA LEU A 61 8.28 15.13 -3.24
C LEU A 61 9.66 14.48 -3.28
N ARG A 62 10.32 14.33 -2.12
CA ARG A 62 11.64 13.69 -2.05
C ARG A 62 11.58 12.18 -2.19
N PHE A 63 10.64 11.53 -1.50
CA PHE A 63 10.58 10.06 -1.43
C PHE A 63 9.56 9.45 -2.39
N GLY A 64 8.75 10.26 -3.08
CA GLY A 64 7.73 9.84 -4.03
C GLY A 64 8.14 8.73 -5.00
N PRO A 65 9.33 8.78 -5.65
CA PRO A 65 9.75 7.75 -6.60
C PRO A 65 9.76 6.31 -6.05
N VAL A 66 9.91 6.12 -4.72
CA VAL A 66 9.87 4.79 -4.10
C VAL A 66 8.50 4.13 -4.21
N LEU A 67 7.44 4.92 -4.45
CA LEU A 67 6.08 4.43 -4.60
C LEU A 67 5.92 3.48 -5.79
N TRP A 68 6.83 3.50 -6.78
CA TRP A 68 6.82 2.51 -7.86
C TRP A 68 6.93 1.07 -7.33
N ALA A 69 7.80 0.84 -6.35
CA ALA A 69 7.92 -0.47 -5.71
C ALA A 69 6.62 -0.87 -5.00
N GLY A 70 5.98 0.10 -4.34
CA GLY A 70 4.69 -0.10 -3.68
C GLY A 70 3.55 -0.40 -4.66
N ALA A 71 3.48 0.34 -5.76
CA ALA A 71 2.46 0.16 -6.80
C ALA A 71 2.62 -1.21 -7.48
N LEU A 72 3.83 -1.57 -7.90
CA LEU A 72 4.11 -2.88 -8.52
C LEU A 72 3.79 -4.02 -7.56
N GLY A 73 4.21 -3.92 -6.30
CA GLY A 73 3.92 -4.93 -5.28
C GLY A 73 2.42 -5.14 -5.09
N LYS A 74 1.66 -4.04 -4.92
CA LYS A 74 0.21 -4.10 -4.70
C LYS A 74 -0.55 -4.61 -5.93
N LEU A 75 -0.21 -4.13 -7.14
CA LEU A 75 -0.81 -4.65 -8.38
C LEU A 75 -0.50 -6.13 -8.60
N GLY A 76 0.73 -6.55 -8.30
CA GLY A 76 1.12 -7.96 -8.35
C GLY A 76 0.30 -8.82 -7.38
N VAL A 77 0.15 -8.37 -6.13
CA VAL A 77 -0.67 -9.06 -5.12
C VAL A 77 -2.13 -9.17 -5.56
N VAL A 78 -2.72 -8.09 -6.09
CA VAL A 78 -4.10 -8.09 -6.63
C VAL A 78 -4.22 -9.04 -7.82
N GLY A 79 -3.27 -9.03 -8.76
CA GLY A 79 -3.29 -9.90 -9.92
C GLY A 79 -3.14 -11.39 -9.57
N LEU A 80 -2.28 -11.70 -8.59
CA LEU A 80 -2.01 -13.08 -8.18
C LEU A 80 -3.10 -13.66 -7.29
N LEU A 81 -3.62 -12.87 -6.33
CA LEU A 81 -4.57 -13.35 -5.33
C LEU A 81 -6.03 -13.03 -5.67
N GLY A 82 -6.28 -12.05 -6.54
CA GLY A 82 -7.63 -11.61 -6.92
C GLY A 82 -8.54 -12.74 -7.38
N PRO A 83 -8.15 -13.60 -8.33
CA PRO A 83 -9.00 -14.69 -8.82
C PRO A 83 -9.47 -15.64 -7.69
N GLY A 84 -8.59 -15.94 -6.73
CA GLY A 84 -8.94 -16.79 -5.59
C GLY A 84 -9.74 -16.06 -4.50
N ALA A 85 -9.47 -14.77 -4.29
CA ALA A 85 -10.14 -13.98 -3.25
C ALA A 85 -11.58 -13.60 -3.58
N PHE A 86 -11.90 -13.43 -4.87
CA PHE A 86 -13.26 -13.08 -5.34
C PHE A 86 -14.05 -14.29 -5.89
N GLY A 87 -13.45 -15.48 -5.88
CA GLY A 87 -14.10 -16.72 -6.31
C GLY A 87 -14.95 -17.38 -5.22
N GLU A 88 -15.54 -18.55 -5.56
CA GLU A 88 -16.28 -19.37 -4.60
C GLU A 88 -15.36 -19.86 -3.48
N GLY A 89 -15.68 -19.48 -2.23
CA GLY A 89 -14.85 -19.78 -1.05
C GLY A 89 -13.85 -18.67 -0.67
N GLY A 90 -13.87 -17.53 -1.36
CA GLY A 90 -13.07 -16.36 -1.03
C GLY A 90 -13.38 -15.78 0.36
N SER A 91 -12.34 -15.33 1.06
CA SER A 91 -12.49 -14.65 2.36
C SER A 91 -12.79 -13.17 2.15
N VAL A 92 -13.89 -12.68 2.76
CA VAL A 92 -14.24 -11.25 2.75
C VAL A 92 -13.10 -10.37 3.27
N LEU A 93 -12.35 -10.87 4.26
CA LEU A 93 -11.19 -10.15 4.81
C LEU A 93 -10.08 -10.01 3.77
N VAL A 94 -9.78 -11.08 3.03
CA VAL A 94 -8.77 -11.08 1.97
C VAL A 94 -9.21 -10.18 0.81
N ALA A 95 -10.46 -10.32 0.38
CA ALA A 95 -11.03 -9.47 -0.67
C ALA A 95 -11.01 -7.98 -0.28
N GLY A 96 -11.36 -7.64 0.96
CA GLY A 96 -11.26 -6.28 1.48
C GLY A 96 -9.83 -5.75 1.51
N GLY A 97 -8.87 -6.59 1.91
CA GLY A 97 -7.44 -6.26 1.87
C GLY A 97 -6.95 -5.96 0.45
N LEU A 98 -7.34 -6.79 -0.52
CA LEU A 98 -6.99 -6.61 -1.93
C LEU A 98 -7.62 -5.36 -2.55
N LEU A 99 -8.85 -5.03 -2.19
CA LEU A 99 -9.46 -3.76 -2.60
C LEU A 99 -8.69 -2.57 -2.05
N GLY A 100 -8.28 -2.62 -0.79
CA GLY A 100 -7.40 -1.62 -0.20
C GLY A 100 -6.09 -1.48 -0.97
N ASP A 101 -5.44 -2.59 -1.29
CA ASP A 101 -4.21 -2.61 -2.08
C ASP A 101 -4.40 -2.02 -3.48
N ALA A 102 -5.48 -2.36 -4.17
CA ALA A 102 -5.81 -1.79 -5.47
C ALA A 102 -6.00 -0.26 -5.38
N LEU A 103 -6.74 0.23 -4.39
CA LEU A 103 -6.96 1.66 -4.19
C LEU A 103 -5.66 2.41 -3.89
N PHE A 104 -4.80 1.87 -3.03
CA PHE A 104 -3.50 2.48 -2.76
C PHE A 104 -2.59 2.46 -3.99
N ALA A 105 -2.56 1.36 -4.74
CA ALA A 105 -1.78 1.29 -5.98
C ALA A 105 -2.21 2.36 -6.99
N LEU A 106 -3.53 2.53 -7.20
CA LEU A 106 -4.06 3.57 -8.07
C LEU A 106 -3.70 4.98 -7.55
N GLY A 107 -3.81 5.21 -6.24
CA GLY A 107 -3.41 6.47 -5.63
C GLY A 107 -1.92 6.78 -5.79
N PHE A 108 -1.05 5.77 -5.67
CA PHE A 108 0.39 5.90 -5.88
C PHE A 108 0.72 6.23 -7.33
N LEU A 109 0.12 5.53 -8.28
CA LEU A 109 0.30 5.81 -9.70
C LEU A 109 -0.19 7.21 -10.06
N ALA A 110 -1.37 7.61 -9.57
CA ALA A 110 -1.91 8.95 -9.80
C ALA A 110 -0.97 10.04 -9.26
N PHE A 111 -0.39 9.84 -8.06
CA PHE A 111 0.61 10.75 -7.52
C PHE A 111 1.87 10.79 -8.39
N LEU A 112 2.44 9.63 -8.74
CA LEU A 112 3.66 9.51 -9.52
C LEU A 112 3.53 10.21 -10.88
N PHE A 113 2.44 9.95 -11.60
CA PHE A 113 2.20 10.58 -12.90
C PHE A 113 2.02 12.09 -12.76
N LYS A 114 1.26 12.55 -11.76
CA LYS A 114 1.12 13.98 -11.50
C LYS A 114 2.49 14.65 -11.28
N THR A 115 3.35 14.05 -10.46
CA THR A 115 4.66 14.64 -10.13
C THR A 115 5.70 14.49 -11.24
N SER A 116 5.45 13.65 -12.25
CA SER A 116 6.34 13.52 -13.41
C SER A 116 6.08 14.55 -14.51
N GLU A 117 4.90 15.18 -14.49
CA GLU A 117 4.47 16.20 -15.44
C GLU A 117 4.82 17.63 -14.98
N GLU A 118 5.18 17.81 -13.71
CA GLU A 118 5.61 19.07 -13.08
C GLU A 118 7.14 19.24 -13.09
#